data_AF-A0A4R5JW69-F1
#
_entry.id   AF-A0A4R5JW69-F1
#
_cell.length_a   1.000
_cell.length_b   1.000
_cell.length_c   1.000
_cell.angle_alpha   90.00
_cell.angle_beta   90.00
_cell.angle_gamma   90.00
#
_symmetry.space_group_name_H-M   'P 1'
#
loop_
_entity.id
_entity.type
_entity.pdbx_description
1 polymer ?
#
loop_
_entity_poly.entity_id
_entity_poly.type
_entity_poly.pdbx_seq_one_letter_code
_entity_poly.pdbx_strand_id
1 'polypeptide(L)'
;MCKCTSEFLVKHVRILGPRQANDLYNQLIQRDLEIPEDALLILNQTIDNSREAVTHRAGITLQARVEEFEHKYPNTVMFMDLATLQSVCDTLEQLQVGKYDFDCPVRIPWIVTWTGVNKYEVVKNACGFGASTDDAGHCNHYRQPLTDGQSETSQWRATGL
;
A
#
# COMPACT_ATOMS: atom_id res chain seq x y z
N MET A 1 -16.68 9.53 0.72
CA MET A 1 -16.11 8.36 1.43
C MET A 1 -15.19 7.64 0.47
N CYS A 2 -13.97 7.29 0.91
CA CYS A 2 -12.93 6.70 0.08
C CYS A 2 -13.44 5.48 -0.72
N LYS A 3 -13.37 5.53 -2.06
CA LYS A 3 -13.76 4.42 -2.96
C LYS A 3 -12.67 3.35 -3.03
N CYS A 4 -12.35 2.76 -1.89
CA CYS A 4 -11.38 1.68 -1.74
C CYS A 4 -11.91 0.64 -0.75
N THR A 5 -11.61 -0.63 -1.01
CA THR A 5 -12.00 -1.74 -0.12
C THR A 5 -11.09 -1.77 1.11
N SER A 6 -11.64 -2.21 2.24
CA SER A 6 -10.85 -2.39 3.46
C SER A 6 -9.74 -3.43 3.29
N GLU A 7 -10.00 -4.50 2.52
CA GLU A 7 -9.00 -5.50 2.18
C GLU A 7 -7.81 -4.90 1.43
N PHE A 8 -8.05 -4.07 0.41
CA PHE A 8 -6.97 -3.40 -0.32
C PHE A 8 -6.12 -2.53 0.62
N LEU A 9 -6.75 -1.78 1.54
CA LEU A 9 -6.05 -0.92 2.49
C LEU A 9 -5.21 -1.72 3.50
N VAL A 10 -5.77 -2.81 4.06
CA VAL A 10 -5.02 -3.73 4.94
C VAL A 10 -3.90 -4.41 4.17
N LYS A 11 -4.13 -4.72 2.89
CA LYS A 11 -3.13 -5.38 2.05
C LYS A 11 -1.99 -4.45 1.66
N HIS A 12 -2.29 -3.28 1.14
CA HIS A 12 -1.31 -2.48 0.41
C HIS A 12 -0.94 -1.17 1.08
N VAL A 13 -1.59 -0.74 2.16
CA VAL A 13 -1.32 0.58 2.75
C VAL A 13 -0.76 0.46 4.17
N ARG A 14 0.31 1.21 4.45
CA ARG A 14 0.85 1.43 5.79
C ARG A 14 1.05 2.93 6.00
N ILE A 15 0.78 3.38 7.23
CA ILE A 15 0.83 4.79 7.58
C ILE A 15 2.14 5.12 8.26
N LEU A 16 2.84 6.13 7.73
CA LEU A 16 4.08 6.66 8.29
C LEU A 16 3.81 7.54 9.51
N GLY A 17 4.76 7.52 10.45
CA GLY A 17 4.70 8.31 11.66
C GLY A 17 3.75 7.74 12.73
N PRO A 18 3.47 8.54 13.77
CA PRO A 18 2.63 8.12 14.89
C PRO A 18 1.17 7.91 14.45
N ARG A 19 0.50 6.93 15.05
CA ARG A 19 -0.90 6.55 14.78
C ARG A 19 -1.83 6.93 15.92
N GLN A 20 -3.10 7.15 15.61
CA GLN A 20 -4.16 7.32 16.60
C GLN A 20 -5.25 6.28 16.35
N ALA A 21 -5.87 5.77 17.42
CA ALA A 21 -6.87 4.72 17.30
C ALA A 21 -8.04 5.11 16.37
N ASN A 22 -8.41 6.40 16.35
CA ASN A 22 -9.51 6.95 15.55
C ASN A 22 -9.04 7.69 14.29
N ASP A 23 -7.82 7.48 13.81
CA ASP A 23 -7.36 8.13 12.57
C ASP A 23 -8.09 7.62 11.32
N LEU A 24 -7.91 8.34 10.21
CA LEU A 24 -8.57 8.04 8.92
C LEU A 24 -8.36 6.59 8.49
N TYR A 25 -7.13 6.06 8.60
CA TYR A 25 -6.86 4.70 8.16
C TYR A 25 -7.65 3.67 8.95
N ASN A 26 -7.71 3.81 10.28
CA ASN A 26 -8.49 2.89 11.12
C ASN A 26 -10.00 2.99 10.83
N GLN A 27 -10.52 4.21 10.63
CA GLN A 27 -11.92 4.40 10.22
C GLN A 27 -12.23 3.72 8.88
N LEU A 28 -11.28 3.74 7.94
CA LEU A 28 -11.47 3.14 6.63
C LEU A 28 -11.44 1.61 6.68
N ILE A 29 -10.46 1.00 7.37
CA ILE A 29 -10.31 -0.46 7.41
C ILE A 29 -11.35 -1.16 8.30
N GLN A 30 -11.90 -0.47 9.30
CA GLN A 30 -12.93 -1.03 10.20
C GLN A 30 -14.36 -0.78 9.70
N ARG A 31 -14.52 -0.16 8.53
CA ARG A 31 -15.84 0.14 7.95
C ARG A 31 -16.63 -1.12 7.62
N ASP A 32 -15.97 -2.11 7.05
CA ASP A 32 -16.58 -3.32 6.46
C ASP A 32 -15.77 -4.59 6.73
N LEU A 33 -14.67 -4.50 7.48
CA LEU A 33 -13.82 -5.63 7.83
C LEU A 33 -13.59 -5.67 9.35
N GLU A 34 -13.89 -6.83 9.94
CA GLU A 34 -13.50 -7.11 11.33
C GLU A 34 -12.02 -7.47 11.36
N ILE A 35 -11.23 -6.71 12.12
CA ILE A 35 -9.79 -6.91 12.22
C ILE A 35 -9.47 -7.32 13.65
N PRO A 36 -8.87 -8.51 13.86
CA PRO A 36 -8.39 -8.95 15.16
C PRO A 36 -7.48 -7.93 15.86
N GLU A 37 -7.54 -7.88 17.19
CA GLU A 37 -6.78 -6.90 17.99
C GLU A 37 -5.26 -7.00 17.76
N ASP A 38 -4.72 -8.21 17.64
CA ASP A 38 -3.31 -8.47 17.35
C ASP A 38 -2.90 -7.94 15.96
N ALA A 39 -3.75 -8.12 14.96
CA ALA A 39 -3.56 -7.55 13.64
C ALA A 39 -3.64 -6.01 13.67
N LEU A 40 -4.55 -5.42 14.45
CA LEU A 40 -4.62 -3.97 14.65
C LEU A 40 -3.38 -3.42 15.35
N LEU A 41 -2.84 -4.12 16.35
CA LEU A 41 -1.58 -3.74 17.00
C LEU A 41 -0.44 -3.70 15.99
N ILE A 42 -0.35 -4.71 15.14
CA ILE A 42 0.61 -4.74 14.03
C ILE A 42 0.36 -3.53 13.12
N LEU A 43 -0.85 -3.31 12.60
CA LEU A 43 -1.18 -2.23 11.65
C LEU A 43 -0.94 -0.81 12.20
N ASN A 44 -1.02 -0.62 13.53
CA ASN A 44 -0.83 0.66 14.20
C ASN A 44 0.60 0.90 14.72
N GLN A 45 1.56 -0.01 14.46
CA GLN A 45 2.96 0.24 14.79
C GLN A 45 3.47 1.50 14.09
N THR A 46 4.16 2.37 14.83
CA THR A 46 4.83 3.54 14.28
C THR A 46 5.90 3.11 13.27
N ILE A 47 5.91 3.73 12.11
CA ILE A 47 6.88 3.47 11.04
C ILE A 47 7.62 4.76 10.71
N ASP A 48 8.93 4.74 10.85
CA ASP A 48 9.76 5.89 10.48
C ASP A 48 9.79 6.10 8.97
N ASN A 49 9.96 7.35 8.55
CA ASN A 49 10.08 7.73 7.15
C ASN A 49 11.51 7.49 6.63
N SER A 50 11.96 6.24 6.70
CA SER A 50 13.29 5.79 6.25
C SER A 50 13.18 4.54 5.40
N ARG A 51 14.17 4.32 4.53
CA ARG A 51 14.22 3.14 3.66
C ARG A 51 14.20 1.86 4.50
N GLU A 52 14.99 1.82 5.56
CA GLU A 52 15.18 0.66 6.43
C GLU A 52 13.87 0.29 7.15
N ALA A 53 13.13 1.28 7.65
CA ALA A 53 11.87 1.04 8.34
C ALA A 53 10.79 0.52 7.37
N VAL A 54 10.65 1.13 6.19
CA VAL A 54 9.63 0.70 5.21
C VAL A 54 9.94 -0.67 4.61
N THR A 55 11.21 -1.00 4.35
CA THR A 55 11.58 -2.34 3.84
C THR A 55 11.36 -3.41 4.89
N HIS A 56 11.77 -3.16 6.14
CA HIS A 56 11.53 -4.07 7.26
C HIS A 56 10.03 -4.34 7.43
N ARG A 57 9.23 -3.28 7.41
CA ARG A 57 7.78 -3.38 7.58
C ARG A 57 7.07 -4.08 6.41
N ALA A 58 7.54 -3.86 5.18
CA ALA A 58 7.07 -4.60 4.02
C ALA A 58 7.43 -6.10 4.14
N GLY A 59 8.60 -6.43 4.70
CA GLY A 59 9.02 -7.81 4.96
C GLY A 59 8.12 -8.54 5.98
N ILE A 60 7.70 -7.88 7.05
CA ILE A 60 6.69 -8.43 7.99
C ILE A 60 5.38 -8.73 7.24
N THR A 61 4.97 -7.80 6.38
CA THR A 61 3.74 -7.94 5.59
C THR A 61 3.83 -9.10 4.60
N LEU A 62 5.00 -9.34 4.00
CA LEU A 62 5.30 -10.49 3.16
C LEU A 62 5.19 -11.81 3.95
N GLN A 63 5.79 -11.89 5.14
CA GLN A 63 5.77 -13.10 5.96
C GLN A 63 4.33 -13.51 6.33
N ALA A 64 3.45 -12.54 6.55
CA ALA A 64 2.03 -12.79 6.78
C ALA A 64 1.26 -13.28 5.53
N ARG A 65 1.88 -13.28 4.34
CA ARG A 65 1.25 -13.55 3.03
C ARG A 65 2.03 -14.56 2.17
N VAL A 66 2.85 -15.39 2.79
CA VAL A 66 3.69 -16.39 2.10
C VAL A 66 2.86 -17.35 1.23
N GLU A 67 1.55 -17.43 1.41
CA GLU A 67 0.65 -18.25 0.58
C GLU A 67 0.19 -17.57 -0.73
N GLU A 68 0.44 -16.26 -0.93
CA GLU A 68 -0.08 -15.49 -2.09
C GLU A 68 0.93 -15.28 -3.24
N PHE A 69 2.10 -15.95 -3.24
CA PHE A 69 3.19 -15.71 -4.22
C PHE A 69 2.84 -15.96 -5.71
N GLU A 70 1.67 -16.50 -6.04
CA GLU A 70 1.26 -16.75 -7.43
C GLU A 70 0.76 -15.49 -8.18
N HIS A 71 0.55 -14.36 -7.48
CA HIS A 71 0.20 -13.08 -8.11
C HIS A 71 1.44 -12.21 -8.40
N LYS A 72 1.35 -11.30 -9.40
CA LYS A 72 2.48 -10.45 -9.84
C LYS A 72 2.87 -9.33 -8.84
N TYR A 73 1.93 -8.82 -8.04
CA TYR A 73 2.14 -7.75 -7.05
C TYR A 73 1.47 -7.94 -5.66
N PRO A 74 1.24 -9.17 -5.14
CA PRO A 74 0.58 -9.42 -3.85
C PRO A 74 1.38 -8.86 -2.67
N ASN A 75 2.68 -8.65 -2.89
CA ASN A 75 3.67 -8.27 -1.90
C ASN A 75 4.10 -6.80 -2.01
N THR A 76 3.26 -5.96 -2.61
CA THR A 76 3.50 -4.53 -2.70
C THR A 76 2.86 -3.81 -1.52
N VAL A 77 3.63 -2.95 -0.85
CA VAL A 77 3.16 -2.10 0.24
C VAL A 77 3.53 -0.66 -0.04
N MET A 78 2.52 0.21 -0.03
CA MET A 78 2.61 1.65 -0.11
C MET A 78 2.67 2.24 1.30
N PHE A 79 3.66 3.09 1.54
CA PHE A 79 3.85 3.80 2.80
C PHE A 79 3.62 5.29 2.57
N MET A 80 2.67 5.83 3.33
CA MET A 80 2.20 7.20 3.15
C MET A 80 1.79 7.80 4.50
N ASP A 81 1.78 9.12 4.63
CA ASP A 81 1.17 9.75 5.80
C ASP A 81 -0.36 9.87 5.63
N LEU A 82 -1.06 10.31 6.68
CA LEU A 82 -2.51 10.47 6.66
C LEU A 82 -2.98 11.52 5.64
N ALA A 83 -2.19 12.57 5.38
CA ALA A 83 -2.53 13.60 4.40
C ALA A 83 -2.47 13.07 2.96
N THR A 84 -1.49 12.22 2.69
CA THR A 84 -1.34 11.49 1.43
C THR A 84 -2.48 10.49 1.27
N LEU A 85 -2.85 9.76 2.33
CA LEU A 85 -4.01 8.86 2.31
C LEU A 85 -5.31 9.61 1.99
N GLN A 86 -5.51 10.78 2.59
CA GLN A 86 -6.65 11.63 2.25
C GLN A 86 -6.64 12.01 0.77
N SER A 87 -5.48 12.41 0.24
CA SER A 87 -5.33 12.74 -1.18
C SER A 87 -5.63 11.55 -2.11
N VAL A 88 -5.24 10.34 -1.71
CA VAL A 88 -5.62 9.09 -2.40
C VAL A 88 -7.13 8.96 -2.42
N CYS A 89 -7.78 9.09 -1.27
CA CYS A 89 -9.23 8.98 -1.18
C CYS A 89 -9.97 10.02 -2.02
N ASP A 90 -9.53 11.28 -2.01
CA ASP A 90 -10.11 12.36 -2.83
C ASP A 90 -9.99 12.05 -4.33
N THR A 91 -8.85 11.48 -4.74
CA THR A 91 -8.62 11.05 -6.13
C THR A 91 -9.54 9.89 -6.51
N LEU A 92 -9.70 8.90 -5.62
CA LEU A 92 -10.55 7.73 -5.87
C LEU A 92 -12.03 8.09 -5.94
N GLU A 93 -12.49 9.11 -5.20
CA GLU A 93 -13.89 9.56 -5.26
C GLU A 93 -14.30 10.04 -6.65
N GLN A 94 -13.36 10.60 -7.42
CA GLN A 94 -13.56 11.09 -8.78
C GLN A 94 -13.62 9.98 -9.84
N LEU A 95 -13.38 8.71 -9.47
CA LEU A 95 -13.44 7.59 -10.41
C LEU A 95 -14.86 7.40 -10.95
N GLN A 96 -14.94 7.35 -12.28
CA GLN A 96 -16.16 7.06 -13.02
C GLN A 96 -16.48 5.56 -12.98
N VAL A 97 -17.78 5.25 -12.84
CA VAL A 97 -18.30 3.88 -12.81
C VAL A 97 -17.98 3.17 -14.15
N GLY A 98 -17.53 1.92 -14.10
CA GLY A 98 -17.24 1.09 -15.29
C GLY A 98 -15.79 1.12 -15.79
N LYS A 99 -14.85 1.73 -15.05
CA LYS A 99 -13.41 1.62 -15.33
C LYS A 99 -12.78 0.47 -14.56
N TYR A 100 -12.50 -0.62 -15.27
CA TYR A 100 -11.82 -1.78 -14.70
C TYR A 100 -10.40 -1.43 -14.26
N ASP A 101 -9.62 -0.69 -15.06
CA ASP A 101 -8.25 -0.25 -14.73
C ASP A 101 -8.15 1.28 -14.68
N PHE A 102 -7.37 1.81 -13.74
CA PHE A 102 -7.10 3.24 -13.59
C PHE A 102 -5.72 3.50 -12.97
N ASP A 103 -5.31 4.77 -13.02
CA ASP A 103 -4.12 5.29 -12.36
C ASP A 103 -4.53 6.31 -11.29
N CYS A 104 -3.95 6.21 -10.10
CA CYS A 104 -4.12 7.13 -8.99
C CYS A 104 -2.87 8.03 -8.89
N PRO A 105 -2.90 9.26 -9.46
CA PRO A 105 -1.72 10.13 -9.55
C PRO A 105 -1.41 10.89 -8.25
N VAL A 106 -1.32 10.18 -7.13
CA VAL A 106 -0.94 10.76 -5.83
C VAL A 106 0.52 10.44 -5.53
N ARG A 107 1.26 11.42 -5.03
CA ARG A 107 2.69 11.27 -4.78
C ARG A 107 2.90 10.45 -3.50
N ILE A 108 3.32 9.18 -3.65
CA ILE A 108 3.46 8.23 -2.54
C ILE A 108 4.91 8.23 -2.04
N PRO A 109 5.17 8.49 -0.74
CA PRO A 109 6.53 8.54 -0.20
C PRO A 109 7.35 7.28 -0.49
N TRP A 110 6.79 6.09 -0.27
CA TRP A 110 7.45 4.83 -0.59
C TRP A 110 6.49 3.78 -1.10
N ILE A 111 6.94 3.03 -2.10
CA ILE A 111 6.34 1.77 -2.53
C ILE A 111 7.43 0.71 -2.45
N VAL A 112 7.17 -0.36 -1.68
CA VAL A 112 8.08 -1.50 -1.55
C VAL A 112 7.39 -2.73 -2.13
N THR A 113 8.04 -3.38 -3.09
CA THR A 113 7.55 -4.59 -3.75
C THR A 113 8.52 -5.73 -3.53
N TRP A 114 8.12 -6.75 -2.77
CA TRP A 114 8.93 -7.97 -2.64
C TRP A 114 8.69 -8.92 -3.82
N THR A 115 9.75 -9.25 -4.54
CA THR A 115 9.72 -10.14 -5.72
C THR A 115 10.27 -11.54 -5.41
N GLY A 116 10.47 -11.84 -4.13
CA GLY A 116 10.91 -13.12 -3.59
C GLY A 116 11.48 -12.95 -2.19
N VAL A 117 11.79 -14.05 -1.49
CA VAL A 117 12.26 -14.04 -0.09
C VAL A 117 13.48 -13.13 0.13
N ASN A 118 14.37 -13.02 -0.85
CA ASN A 118 15.61 -12.24 -0.77
C ASN A 118 15.73 -11.17 -1.87
N LYS A 119 14.58 -10.68 -2.38
CA LYS A 119 14.55 -9.68 -3.46
C LYS A 119 13.43 -8.68 -3.23
N TYR A 120 13.76 -7.40 -3.30
CA TYR A 120 12.76 -6.35 -3.27
C TYR A 120 13.15 -5.15 -4.13
N GLU A 121 12.13 -4.41 -4.54
CA GLU A 121 12.24 -3.11 -5.17
C GLU A 121 11.66 -2.06 -4.23
N VAL A 122 12.30 -0.89 -4.19
CA VAL A 122 11.83 0.30 -3.49
C VAL A 122 11.75 1.44 -4.48
N VAL A 123 10.56 2.01 -4.61
CA VAL A 123 10.31 3.28 -5.29
C VAL A 123 10.06 4.32 -4.21
N LYS A 124 10.95 5.30 -4.11
CA LYS A 124 10.77 6.48 -3.27
C LYS A 124 10.17 7.59 -4.11
N ASN A 125 9.25 8.37 -3.53
CA ASN A 125 8.58 9.47 -4.20
C ASN A 125 7.89 9.02 -5.51
N ALA A 126 7.12 7.94 -5.43
CA ALA A 126 6.41 7.37 -6.57
C ALA A 126 5.34 8.34 -7.08
N CYS A 127 5.17 8.41 -8.40
CA CYS A 127 4.21 9.32 -9.04
C CYS A 127 2.73 8.88 -8.96
N GLY A 128 2.49 7.76 -8.29
CA GLY A 128 1.17 7.17 -8.12
C GLY A 128 1.24 5.66 -8.08
N PHE A 129 0.08 5.06 -8.25
CA PHE A 129 -0.07 3.63 -8.48
C PHE A 129 -1.17 3.36 -9.49
N GLY A 130 -0.99 2.33 -10.29
CA GLY A 130 -2.06 1.74 -11.10
C GLY A 130 -2.86 0.76 -10.25
N ALA A 131 -4.18 0.77 -10.41
CA ALA A 131 -5.10 -0.13 -9.72
C ALA A 131 -6.29 -0.50 -10.62
N SER A 132 -7.14 -1.39 -10.10
CA SER A 132 -8.40 -1.79 -10.71
C SER A 132 -9.55 -1.73 -9.70
N THR A 133 -10.78 -1.69 -10.21
CA THR A 133 -12.00 -1.68 -9.39
C THR A 133 -12.72 -3.03 -9.34
N ASP A 134 -13.47 -3.28 -8.27
CA ASP A 134 -14.49 -4.34 -8.21
C ASP A 134 -15.76 -3.98 -9.00
N ASP A 135 -16.73 -4.89 -9.04
CA ASP A 135 -18.02 -4.67 -9.72
C ASP A 135 -18.82 -3.51 -9.11
N ALA A 136 -18.53 -3.10 -7.87
CA ALA A 136 -19.14 -1.95 -7.20
C ALA A 136 -18.38 -0.63 -7.44
N GLY A 137 -17.26 -0.66 -8.17
CA GLY A 137 -16.44 0.51 -8.48
C GLY A 137 -15.48 0.92 -7.36
N HIS A 138 -15.17 0.05 -6.41
CA HIS A 138 -14.17 0.29 -5.37
C HIS A 138 -12.79 -0.19 -5.81
N CYS A 139 -11.75 0.60 -5.55
CA CYS A 139 -10.36 0.16 -5.69
C CYS A 139 -10.12 -1.09 -4.84
N ASN A 140 -9.81 -2.22 -5.50
CA ASN A 140 -9.68 -3.52 -4.85
C ASN A 140 -8.40 -4.28 -5.22
N HIS A 141 -7.70 -3.88 -6.28
CA HIS A 141 -6.54 -4.61 -6.74
C HIS A 141 -5.43 -3.69 -7.24
N TYR A 142 -4.20 -3.97 -6.80
CA TYR A 142 -3.01 -3.19 -7.11
C TYR A 142 -2.38 -3.71 -8.41
N ARG A 143 -2.10 -2.81 -9.35
CA ARG A 143 -1.50 -3.19 -10.64
C ARG A 143 -0.02 -2.91 -10.72
N GLN A 144 0.45 -1.71 -10.36
CA GLN A 144 1.88 -1.35 -10.49
C GLN A 144 2.20 -0.01 -9.82
N PRO A 145 3.46 0.24 -9.45
CA PRO A 145 3.91 1.58 -9.12
C PRO A 145 3.92 2.45 -10.38
N LEU A 146 3.62 3.74 -10.24
CA LEU A 146 3.85 4.72 -11.29
C LEU A 146 5.09 5.55 -10.91
N THR A 147 5.97 5.79 -11.86
CA THR A 147 7.22 6.54 -11.67
C THR A 147 7.34 7.69 -12.66
N ASP A 148 7.91 8.80 -12.23
CA ASP A 148 8.29 9.92 -13.10
C ASP A 148 9.75 10.35 -12.84
N GLY A 149 10.19 11.47 -13.42
CA GLY A 149 11.56 12.00 -13.24
C GLY A 149 11.92 12.41 -11.81
N GLN A 150 10.96 12.42 -10.87
CA GLN A 150 11.18 12.70 -9.46
C GLN A 150 11.18 11.42 -8.59
N SER A 151 10.87 10.26 -9.19
CA SER A 151 10.87 8.98 -8.50
C SER A 151 12.27 8.38 -8.47
N GLU A 152 12.71 7.92 -7.29
CA GLU A 152 13.97 7.20 -7.13
C GLU A 152 13.67 5.69 -7.01
N THR A 153 14.13 4.91 -7.98
CA THR A 153 13.95 3.44 -7.96
C THR A 153 15.25 2.75 -7.59
N SER A 154 15.14 1.74 -6.73
CA SER A 154 16.30 0.99 -6.26
C SER A 154 15.90 -0.44 -5.93
N GLN A 155 16.77 -1.39 -6.23
CA GLN A 155 16.52 -2.80 -6.01
C GLN A 155 17.58 -3.37 -5.06
N TRP A 156 17.17 -4.35 -4.26
CA TRP A 156 18.08 -5.15 -3.46
C TRP A 156 17.86 -6.63 -3.74
N ARG A 157 18.97 -7.36 -3.81
CA ARG A 157 19.02 -8.81 -3.94
C ARG A 157 20.21 -9.31 -3.14
N ALA A 158 20.01 -10.30 -2.27
CA ALA A 158 21.12 -10.98 -1.63
C ALA A 158 22.05 -11.59 -2.69
N THR A 159 23.35 -11.27 -2.63
CA THR A 159 24.38 -11.93 -3.43
C THR A 159 24.74 -13.26 -2.82
N GLY A 160 24.47 -14.36 -3.55
CA GLY A 160 24.95 -15.71 -3.24
C GLY A 160 24.17 -16.42 -2.13
N LEU A 161 23.11 -17.13 -2.53
CA LEU A 161 22.65 -18.35 -1.86
C LEU A 161 22.84 -19.51 -2.82
#